data_AF-A0A966GDU5-F1
#
_entry.id   AF-A0A966GDU5-F1
#
_cell.length_a   1.000
_cell.length_b   1.000
_cell.length_c   1.000
_cell.angle_alpha   90.00
_cell.angle_beta   90.00
_cell.angle_gamma   90.00
#
_symmetry.space_group_name_H-M   'P 1'
#
loop_
_entity.id
_entity.type
_entity.pdbx_description
1 polymer ?
#
loop_
_entity_poly.entity_id
_entity_poly.type
_entity_poly.pdbx_seq_one_letter_code
_entity_poly.pdbx_strand_id
1 'polypeptide(L)'
;MMGVDDQPDRPLRSLRHEFARAQGKLGHSGHPVDLVAVVLVDGECRDDERGRSITCYGALHVRMVDGDPAFSSHHVSTGRPADRLRILRRLADLCDGRNVVLGSPDAHETFWDRRHVLRAGVGFLDAMVGFKGNRPSDLSLVGTPEAAMIELASGFGLPNCYETDIMRQARCADVRAQLVWLAYVVSKAGRKEARELFAAFRAWKALENARPLPF
;
A
#
# COMPACT_ATOMS: atom_id res chain seq x y z
N MET A 1 40.49 -10.22 -20.96
CA MET A 1 39.59 -9.13 -20.56
C MET A 1 38.32 -9.23 -21.39
N MET A 2 37.29 -9.87 -20.85
CA MET A 2 35.93 -9.83 -21.42
C MET A 2 35.02 -9.38 -20.27
N GLY A 3 34.51 -8.16 -20.36
CA GLY A 3 33.48 -7.64 -19.47
C GLY A 3 32.13 -8.16 -19.96
N VAL A 4 31.47 -8.96 -19.13
CA VAL A 4 30.06 -9.31 -19.32
C VAL A 4 29.26 -8.24 -18.61
N ASP A 5 28.64 -7.37 -19.40
CA ASP A 5 27.63 -6.41 -18.95
C ASP A 5 26.37 -7.21 -18.57
N ASP A 6 26.24 -7.53 -17.29
CA ASP A 6 25.09 -8.22 -16.72
C ASP A 6 24.06 -7.17 -16.28
N GLN A 7 23.28 -6.68 -17.24
CA GLN A 7 22.18 -5.76 -16.99
C GLN A 7 20.88 -6.56 -16.85
N PRO A 8 20.25 -6.63 -15.65
CA PRO A 8 19.02 -7.38 -15.46
C PRO A 8 17.84 -6.56 -16.00
N ASP A 9 17.64 -6.61 -17.32
CA ASP A 9 16.49 -5.98 -17.98
C ASP A 9 15.50 -7.09 -18.37
N ARG A 10 14.51 -7.39 -17.50
CA ARG A 10 13.15 -7.95 -17.78
C ARG A 10 12.46 -8.63 -16.56
N PRO A 11 11.82 -7.87 -15.64
CA PRO A 11 10.67 -8.39 -14.88
C PRO A 11 9.33 -7.83 -15.40
N LEU A 12 9.25 -6.50 -15.58
CA LEU A 12 8.02 -5.72 -15.81
C LEU A 12 7.20 -6.07 -17.07
N ARG A 13 7.68 -6.96 -17.96
CA ARG A 13 6.90 -7.42 -19.13
C ARG A 13 5.86 -8.47 -18.75
N SER A 14 6.11 -9.27 -17.71
CA SER A 14 5.18 -10.33 -17.27
C SER A 14 3.93 -9.74 -16.63
N LEU A 15 4.10 -8.82 -15.66
CA LEU A 15 2.98 -8.13 -14.99
C LEU A 15 2.06 -7.40 -15.99
N ARG A 16 2.63 -6.84 -17.07
CA ARG A 16 1.83 -6.14 -18.09
C ARG A 16 0.79 -7.02 -18.73
N HIS A 17 1.06 -8.29 -18.98
CA HIS A 17 0.09 -9.18 -19.64
C HIS A 17 -1.08 -9.56 -18.71
N GLU A 18 -0.83 -9.71 -17.42
CA GLU A 18 -1.87 -10.03 -16.44
C GLU A 18 -2.75 -8.81 -16.13
N PHE A 19 -2.16 -7.62 -15.96
CA PHE A 19 -2.92 -6.40 -15.67
C PHE A 19 -3.62 -5.79 -16.90
N ALA A 20 -3.04 -5.91 -18.11
CA ALA A 20 -3.65 -5.38 -19.33
C ALA A 20 -4.94 -6.10 -19.74
N ARG A 21 -5.14 -7.36 -19.32
CA ARG A 21 -6.41 -8.08 -19.52
C ARG A 21 -7.58 -7.48 -18.73
N ALA A 22 -7.32 -6.65 -17.71
CA ALA A 22 -8.34 -6.03 -16.88
C ALA A 22 -8.69 -4.58 -17.28
N GLN A 23 -7.97 -3.96 -18.23
CA GLN A 23 -8.06 -2.53 -18.52
C GLN A 23 -8.87 -2.23 -19.79
N GLY A 24 -10.18 -2.04 -19.62
CA GLY A 24 -11.01 -1.29 -20.56
C GLY A 24 -10.73 0.22 -20.46
N LYS A 25 -10.58 0.88 -21.61
CA LYS A 25 -10.24 2.30 -21.80
C LYS A 25 -10.89 3.26 -20.79
N LEU A 26 -10.07 3.90 -19.95
CA LEU A 26 -10.42 5.14 -19.26
C LEU A 26 -9.33 6.16 -19.56
N GLY A 27 -9.69 7.19 -20.33
CA GLY A 27 -8.85 8.34 -20.63
C GLY A 27 -9.34 9.54 -19.83
N HIS A 28 -8.56 9.95 -18.84
CA HIS A 28 -8.37 11.26 -18.20
C HIS A 28 -7.21 11.03 -17.20
N SER A 29 -6.38 12.04 -16.88
CA SER A 29 -5.24 11.88 -15.95
C SER A 29 -5.71 11.19 -14.66
N GLY A 30 -5.26 9.94 -14.45
CA GLY A 30 -5.99 8.95 -13.67
C GLY A 30 -5.62 8.90 -12.20
N HIS A 31 -4.49 9.50 -11.80
CA HIS A 31 -4.07 9.54 -10.41
C HIS A 31 -4.78 10.66 -9.64
N PRO A 32 -5.37 10.39 -8.47
CA PRO A 32 -5.97 11.44 -7.64
C PRO A 32 -4.96 12.44 -7.11
N VAL A 33 -5.40 13.69 -6.87
CA VAL A 33 -4.55 14.78 -6.33
C VAL A 33 -4.01 14.44 -4.94
N ASP A 34 -4.81 13.79 -4.11
CA ASP A 34 -4.44 13.37 -2.77
C ASP A 34 -4.92 11.93 -2.53
N LEU A 35 -3.96 11.05 -2.24
CA LEU A 35 -4.16 9.61 -2.16
C LEU A 35 -3.38 9.01 -0.98
N VAL A 36 -4.01 8.09 -0.24
CA VAL A 36 -3.37 7.33 0.82
C VAL A 36 -3.52 5.85 0.55
N ALA A 37 -2.41 5.16 0.29
CA ALA A 37 -2.38 3.71 0.28
C ALA A 37 -2.21 3.18 1.70
N VAL A 38 -3.06 2.25 2.13
CA VAL A 38 -3.12 1.76 3.51
C VAL A 38 -3.07 0.23 3.53
N VAL A 39 -2.35 -0.31 4.50
CA VAL A 39 -2.43 -1.71 4.91
C VAL A 39 -2.69 -1.74 6.41
N LEU A 40 -3.76 -2.44 6.80
CA LEU A 40 -4.13 -2.67 8.19
C LEU A 40 -3.59 -4.04 8.61
N VAL A 41 -3.00 -4.11 9.79
CA VAL A 41 -2.56 -5.36 10.41
C VAL A 41 -3.32 -5.55 11.70
N ASP A 42 -4.03 -6.66 11.78
CA ASP A 42 -4.82 -7.04 12.93
C ASP A 42 -3.94 -7.81 13.93
N GLY A 43 -4.05 -7.48 15.21
CA GLY A 43 -3.43 -8.26 16.28
C GLY A 43 -4.25 -9.48 16.65
N GLU A 44 -3.61 -10.50 17.24
CA GLU A 44 -4.34 -11.55 17.95
C GLU A 44 -5.03 -10.92 19.18
N CYS A 45 -6.35 -10.77 19.13
CA CYS A 45 -7.12 -10.46 20.34
C CYS A 45 -7.33 -11.78 21.09
N ARG A 46 -6.76 -11.88 22.29
CA ARG A 46 -6.81 -13.10 23.12
C ARG A 46 -8.12 -13.28 23.89
N ASP A 47 -9.06 -12.34 23.79
CA ASP A 47 -10.34 -12.40 24.49
C ASP A 47 -11.51 -12.46 23.51
N ASP A 48 -12.53 -13.24 23.92
CA ASP A 48 -13.75 -13.67 23.24
C ASP A 48 -14.67 -12.58 22.64
N GLU A 49 -14.18 -11.35 22.48
CA GLU A 49 -14.93 -10.27 21.85
C GLU A 49 -14.75 -10.30 20.34
N ARG A 50 -15.87 -10.55 19.66
CA ARG A 50 -16.04 -10.54 18.21
C ARG A 50 -15.50 -9.25 17.59
N GLY A 51 -14.23 -9.26 17.18
CA GLY A 51 -13.66 -8.20 16.35
C GLY A 51 -12.14 -8.28 16.30
N ARG A 52 -11.59 -8.41 15.09
CA ARG A 52 -10.15 -8.20 14.89
C ARG A 52 -9.83 -6.76 15.26
N SER A 53 -8.99 -6.57 16.28
CA SER A 53 -8.55 -5.23 16.65
C SER A 53 -7.36 -4.85 15.77
N ILE A 54 -7.53 -3.83 14.92
CA ILE A 54 -6.39 -3.19 14.24
C ILE A 54 -5.39 -2.73 15.30
N THR A 55 -4.19 -3.30 15.28
CA THR A 55 -3.09 -2.99 16.20
C THR A 55 -1.97 -2.22 15.50
N CYS A 56 -1.92 -2.28 14.18
CA CYS A 56 -0.90 -1.61 13.38
C CYS A 56 -1.48 -1.20 12.01
N TYR A 57 -0.98 -0.10 11.46
CA TYR A 57 -1.13 0.20 10.04
C TYR A 57 0.17 0.75 9.46
N GLY A 58 0.35 0.47 8.18
CA GLY A 58 1.28 1.19 7.32
C GLY A 58 0.48 2.02 6.32
N ALA A 59 0.96 3.21 6.00
CA ALA A 59 0.37 4.03 4.96
C ALA A 59 1.43 4.78 4.16
N LEU A 60 1.21 4.86 2.84
CA LEU A 60 1.94 5.76 1.95
C LEU A 60 0.97 6.85 1.51
N HIS A 61 1.26 8.09 1.87
CA HIS A 61 0.51 9.27 1.45
C HIS A 61 1.22 9.92 0.26
N VAL A 62 0.48 10.13 -0.83
CA VAL A 62 0.95 10.71 -2.07
C VAL A 62 0.07 11.91 -2.40
N ARG A 63 0.67 13.09 -2.46
CA ARG A 63 -0.01 14.34 -2.79
C ARG A 63 0.65 14.99 -4.00
N MET A 64 -0.14 15.38 -4.99
CA MET A 64 0.33 16.18 -6.12
C MET A 64 0.48 17.64 -5.68
N VAL A 65 1.67 18.21 -5.82
CA VAL A 65 2.00 19.62 -5.52
C VAL A 65 2.58 20.22 -6.79
N ASP A 66 1.89 21.21 -7.37
CA ASP A 66 2.29 21.85 -8.63
C ASP A 66 2.57 20.88 -9.79
N GLY A 67 1.90 19.71 -9.78
CA GLY A 67 2.07 18.67 -10.79
C GLY A 67 3.08 17.57 -10.43
N ASP A 68 3.86 17.75 -9.36
CA ASP A 68 4.84 16.78 -8.90
C ASP A 68 4.34 15.97 -7.68
N PRO A 69 4.60 14.66 -7.61
CA PRO A 69 4.19 13.84 -6.48
C PRO A 69 5.11 14.06 -5.27
N ALA A 70 4.52 14.45 -4.14
CA ALA A 70 5.15 14.46 -2.83
C ALA A 70 4.72 13.21 -2.04
N PHE A 71 5.68 12.52 -1.42
CA PHE A 71 5.45 11.27 -0.72
C PHE A 71 5.72 11.42 0.78
N SER A 72 4.92 10.77 1.61
CA SER A 72 5.21 10.56 3.04
C SER A 72 4.79 9.16 3.47
N SER A 73 5.61 8.51 4.28
CA SER A 73 5.33 7.17 4.83
C SER A 73 4.94 7.28 6.30
N HIS A 74 3.95 6.49 6.69
CA HIS A 74 3.44 6.41 8.06
C HIS A 74 3.46 4.96 8.50
N HIS A 75 4.06 4.71 9.66
CA HIS A 75 4.00 3.41 10.31
C HIS A 75 3.56 3.64 11.75
N VAL A 76 2.41 3.09 12.12
CA VAL A 76 1.85 3.28 13.46
C VAL A 76 1.47 1.92 14.02
N SER A 77 2.07 1.57 15.15
CA SER A 77 1.80 0.33 15.88
C SER A 77 1.53 0.65 17.35
N THR A 78 0.71 -0.19 18.00
CA THR A 78 0.52 -0.15 19.46
C THR A 78 0.77 -1.52 20.08
N GLY A 79 1.44 -1.51 21.24
CA GLY A 79 1.55 -2.69 22.11
C GLY A 79 0.44 -2.81 23.15
N ARG A 80 -0.49 -1.84 23.25
CA ARG A 80 -1.56 -1.82 24.28
C ARG A 80 -2.94 -1.58 23.65
N PRO A 81 -3.99 -2.31 24.09
CA PRO A 81 -5.36 -2.11 23.60
C PRO A 81 -5.91 -0.70 23.82
N ALA A 82 -5.56 -0.04 24.95
CA ALA A 82 -6.01 1.32 25.27
C ALA A 82 -5.57 2.38 24.23
N ASP A 83 -4.53 2.10 23.46
CA ASP A 83 -4.01 2.98 22.41
C ASP A 83 -4.70 2.77 21.05
N ARG A 84 -5.63 1.81 20.94
CA ARG A 84 -6.38 1.52 19.70
C ARG A 84 -7.13 2.76 19.21
N LEU A 85 -7.85 3.46 20.08
CA LEU A 85 -8.60 4.66 19.68
C LEU A 85 -7.68 5.75 19.10
N ARG A 86 -6.45 5.86 19.62
CA ARG A 86 -5.43 6.78 19.10
C ARG A 86 -4.98 6.39 17.70
N ILE A 87 -4.75 5.10 17.44
CA ILE A 87 -4.44 4.59 16.10
C ILE A 87 -5.58 4.89 15.14
N LEU A 88 -6.80 4.54 15.52
CA LEU A 88 -7.96 4.73 14.66
C LEU A 88 -8.23 6.21 14.37
N ARG A 89 -8.05 7.10 15.36
CA ARG A 89 -8.16 8.54 15.15
C ARG A 89 -7.10 9.05 14.16
N ARG A 90 -5.84 8.64 14.32
CA ARG A 90 -4.77 9.02 13.38
C ARG A 90 -5.03 8.50 11.97
N LEU A 91 -5.53 7.27 11.84
CA LEU A 91 -5.94 6.70 10.56
C LEU A 91 -7.09 7.50 9.95
N ALA A 92 -8.10 7.85 10.74
CA ALA A 92 -9.24 8.63 10.29
C ALA A 92 -8.82 10.04 9.81
N ASP A 93 -7.96 10.72 10.56
CA ASP A 93 -7.39 12.03 10.17
C ASP A 93 -6.54 11.92 8.90
N LEU A 94 -5.77 10.83 8.76
CA LEU A 94 -4.98 10.56 7.57
C LEU A 94 -5.84 10.22 6.35
N CYS A 95 -7.01 9.61 6.52
CA CYS A 95 -7.88 9.25 5.40
C CYS A 95 -8.91 10.33 5.04
N ASP A 96 -9.13 11.33 5.91
CA ASP A 96 -10.19 12.32 5.74
C ASP A 96 -10.04 13.16 4.46
N GLY A 97 -11.10 13.18 3.64
CA GLY A 97 -11.15 13.90 2.36
C GLY A 97 -10.23 13.34 1.27
N ARG A 98 -9.59 12.18 1.46
CA ARG A 98 -8.58 11.62 0.54
C ARG A 98 -9.06 10.35 -0.13
N ASN A 99 -8.43 10.03 -1.27
CA ASN A 99 -8.67 8.78 -1.97
C ASN A 99 -7.88 7.68 -1.26
N VAL A 100 -8.57 6.70 -0.70
CA VAL A 100 -7.92 5.61 0.04
C VAL A 100 -7.75 4.42 -0.87
N VAL A 101 -6.52 3.93 -0.99
CA VAL A 101 -6.19 2.67 -1.66
C VAL A 101 -5.90 1.64 -0.59
N LEU A 102 -6.78 0.69 -0.41
CA LEU A 102 -6.64 -0.32 0.63
C LEU A 102 -6.10 -1.63 0.04
N GLY A 103 -5.03 -2.13 0.63
CA GLY A 103 -4.49 -3.45 0.35
C GLY A 103 -4.64 -4.41 1.52
N SER A 104 -4.39 -5.68 1.25
CA SER A 104 -4.45 -6.74 2.25
C SER A 104 -3.09 -7.04 2.87
N PRO A 105 -3.02 -7.27 4.19
CA PRO A 105 -1.83 -7.84 4.83
C PRO A 105 -1.63 -9.32 4.48
N ASP A 106 -2.70 -10.04 4.13
CA ASP A 106 -2.67 -11.45 3.78
C ASP A 106 -2.23 -11.63 2.31
N ALA A 107 -1.32 -12.58 2.07
CA ALA A 107 -0.82 -12.97 0.75
C ALA A 107 -1.37 -14.36 0.37
N HIS A 108 -2.65 -14.44 0.04
CA HIS A 108 -3.26 -15.70 -0.40
C HIS A 108 -3.69 -15.65 -1.85
N GLU A 109 -3.17 -16.59 -2.62
CA GLU A 109 -3.22 -16.66 -4.08
C GLU A 109 -4.33 -17.60 -4.55
N THR A 110 -5.53 -17.08 -4.82
CA THR A 110 -6.27 -17.52 -6.02
C THR A 110 -7.08 -16.36 -6.57
N PHE A 111 -7.35 -16.35 -7.87
CA PHE A 111 -8.21 -15.36 -8.54
C PHE A 111 -9.59 -15.21 -7.85
N TRP A 112 -10.09 -16.29 -7.27
CA TRP A 112 -11.37 -16.36 -6.55
C TRP A 112 -11.27 -15.91 -5.08
N ASP A 113 -10.06 -15.82 -4.54
CA ASP A 113 -9.82 -15.52 -3.13
C ASP A 113 -9.64 -14.03 -2.86
N ARG A 114 -10.46 -13.17 -3.49
CA ARG A 114 -10.51 -11.72 -3.13
C ARG A 114 -11.07 -11.46 -1.72
N ARG A 115 -11.37 -12.53 -0.96
CA ARG A 115 -11.90 -12.48 0.40
C ARG A 115 -11.01 -11.68 1.34
N HIS A 116 -9.68 -11.76 1.18
CA HIS A 116 -8.76 -11.01 2.03
C HIS A 116 -8.84 -9.49 1.81
N VAL A 117 -8.96 -9.05 0.55
CA VAL A 117 -9.14 -7.62 0.24
C VAL A 117 -10.51 -7.11 0.70
N LEU A 118 -11.57 -7.88 0.50
CA LEU A 118 -12.90 -7.53 1.01
C LEU A 118 -12.91 -7.47 2.54
N ARG A 119 -12.25 -8.41 3.21
CA ARG A 119 -12.10 -8.41 4.67
C ARG A 119 -11.32 -7.19 5.15
N ALA A 120 -10.24 -6.81 4.46
CA ALA A 120 -9.53 -5.56 4.75
C ALA A 120 -10.49 -4.36 4.61
N GLY A 121 -11.29 -4.32 3.53
CA GLY A 121 -12.30 -3.28 3.30
C GLY A 121 -13.32 -3.17 4.43
N VAL A 122 -13.89 -4.31 4.86
CA VAL A 122 -14.82 -4.36 6.00
C VAL A 122 -14.13 -3.88 7.28
N GLY A 123 -12.92 -4.39 7.57
CA GLY A 123 -12.16 -3.96 8.75
C GLY A 123 -11.85 -2.47 8.76
N PHE A 124 -11.56 -1.88 7.59
CA PHE A 124 -11.39 -0.44 7.45
C PHE A 124 -12.68 0.32 7.71
N LEU A 125 -13.82 -0.11 7.13
CA LEU A 125 -15.10 0.55 7.36
C LEU A 125 -15.50 0.49 8.84
N ASP A 126 -15.37 -0.68 9.48
CA ASP A 126 -15.64 -0.88 10.90
C ASP A 126 -14.76 0.03 11.77
N ALA A 127 -13.50 0.20 11.40
CA ALA A 127 -12.58 1.10 12.07
C ALA A 127 -13.02 2.58 11.99
N MET A 128 -13.69 2.95 10.89
CA MET A 128 -14.12 4.32 10.61
C MET A 128 -15.50 4.67 11.18
N VAL A 129 -16.35 3.69 11.55
CA VAL A 129 -17.73 3.92 12.06
C VAL A 129 -17.79 4.96 13.20
N GLY A 130 -16.77 5.02 14.06
CA GLY A 130 -16.72 5.94 15.21
C GLY A 130 -16.37 7.39 14.87
N PHE A 131 -15.91 7.69 13.65
CA PHE A 131 -15.35 8.99 13.26
C PHE A 131 -16.24 9.71 12.27
N LYS A 132 -17.45 10.09 12.70
CA LYS A 132 -18.53 10.60 11.82
C LYS A 132 -18.16 11.80 10.93
N GLY A 133 -17.14 12.58 11.30
CA GLY A 133 -16.63 13.72 10.55
C GLY A 133 -15.49 13.40 9.58
N ASN A 134 -14.80 12.28 9.75
CA ASN A 134 -13.69 11.89 8.91
C ASN A 134 -14.15 10.86 7.88
N ARG A 135 -14.11 11.18 6.59
CA ARG A 135 -14.51 10.24 5.54
C ARG A 135 -13.58 10.31 4.34
N PRO A 136 -13.15 9.16 3.81
CA PRO A 136 -12.42 9.16 2.54
C PRO A 136 -13.32 9.70 1.42
N SER A 137 -12.71 10.39 0.45
CA SER A 137 -13.42 10.86 -0.75
C SER A 137 -13.79 9.69 -1.67
N ASP A 138 -12.94 8.66 -1.69
CA ASP A 138 -13.14 7.43 -2.44
C ASP A 138 -12.38 6.27 -1.76
N LEU A 139 -12.80 5.04 -2.02
CA LEU A 139 -12.17 3.83 -1.51
C LEU A 139 -11.93 2.82 -2.64
N SER A 140 -10.66 2.66 -3.01
CA SER A 140 -10.19 1.66 -3.96
C SER A 140 -9.60 0.45 -3.25
N LEU A 141 -10.14 -0.73 -3.53
CA LEU A 141 -9.63 -1.99 -3.01
C LEU A 141 -8.64 -2.62 -4.00
N VAL A 142 -7.41 -2.88 -3.58
CA VAL A 142 -6.35 -3.44 -4.43
C VAL A 142 -5.96 -4.83 -3.93
N GLY A 143 -6.25 -5.82 -4.77
CA GLY A 143 -5.72 -7.17 -4.64
C GLY A 143 -4.62 -7.41 -5.65
N THR A 144 -3.55 -8.07 -5.24
CA THR A 144 -2.44 -8.40 -6.13
C THR A 144 -1.94 -9.81 -5.76
N PRO A 145 -1.76 -10.71 -6.75
CA PRO A 145 -1.13 -12.00 -6.50
C PRO A 145 0.21 -11.83 -5.80
N GLU A 146 0.60 -12.79 -4.97
CA GLU A 146 1.83 -12.69 -4.19
C GLU A 146 3.04 -12.61 -5.10
N ALA A 147 3.10 -13.45 -6.15
CA ALA A 147 4.15 -13.39 -7.16
C ALA A 147 4.33 -11.97 -7.75
N ALA A 148 3.23 -11.25 -7.99
CA ALA A 148 3.26 -9.90 -8.50
C ALA A 148 3.75 -8.87 -7.46
N MET A 149 3.42 -9.05 -6.18
CA MET A 149 3.96 -8.23 -5.10
C MET A 149 5.46 -8.43 -4.90
N ILE A 150 5.93 -9.68 -5.01
CA ILE A 150 7.37 -10.01 -4.96
C ILE A 150 8.09 -9.38 -6.15
N GLU A 151 7.53 -9.47 -7.35
CA GLU A 151 8.11 -8.84 -8.54
C GLU A 151 8.19 -7.31 -8.38
N LEU A 152 7.11 -6.68 -7.88
CA LEU A 152 7.11 -5.25 -7.58
C LEU A 152 8.16 -4.88 -6.53
N ALA A 153 8.26 -5.65 -5.44
CA ALA A 153 9.24 -5.38 -4.39
C ALA A 153 10.67 -5.43 -4.94
N SER A 154 11.01 -6.51 -5.66
CA SER A 154 12.30 -6.68 -6.31
C SER A 154 12.59 -5.54 -7.30
N GLY A 155 11.62 -5.22 -8.16
CA GLY A 155 11.77 -4.16 -9.17
C GLY A 155 12.09 -2.79 -8.58
N PHE A 156 11.60 -2.49 -7.38
CA PHE A 156 11.79 -1.21 -6.70
C PHE A 156 12.81 -1.24 -5.55
N GLY A 157 13.53 -2.36 -5.37
CA GLY A 157 14.50 -2.51 -4.28
C GLY A 157 13.86 -2.44 -2.88
N LEU A 158 12.59 -2.84 -2.77
CA LEU A 158 11.87 -2.90 -1.50
C LEU A 158 12.08 -4.28 -0.86
N PRO A 159 12.10 -4.37 0.48
CA PRO A 159 12.16 -5.66 1.18
C PRO A 159 11.02 -6.58 0.74
N ASN A 160 11.32 -7.87 0.58
CA ASN A 160 10.28 -8.87 0.40
C ASN A 160 9.60 -9.10 1.76
N CYS A 161 8.30 -8.82 1.81
CA CYS A 161 7.49 -8.85 3.03
C CYS A 161 6.47 -9.99 3.01
N TYR A 162 6.91 -11.18 2.61
CA TYR A 162 6.13 -12.40 2.64
C TYR A 162 6.13 -12.97 4.05
N GLU A 163 5.10 -12.62 4.83
CA GLU A 163 5.04 -13.03 6.23
C GLU A 163 3.58 -13.31 6.61
N THR A 164 3.34 -14.48 7.18
CA THR A 164 2.05 -14.89 7.76
C THR A 164 1.99 -14.58 9.25
N ASP A 165 3.14 -14.38 9.89
CA ASP A 165 3.25 -13.96 11.29
C ASP A 165 2.85 -12.48 11.44
N ILE A 166 1.90 -12.22 12.35
CA ILE A 166 1.33 -10.89 12.58
C ILE A 166 2.40 -9.87 12.97
N MET A 167 3.40 -10.26 13.79
CA MET A 167 4.46 -9.34 14.22
C MET A 167 5.38 -8.95 13.07
N ARG A 168 5.62 -9.87 12.14
CA ARG A 168 6.36 -9.59 10.91
C ARG A 168 5.52 -8.79 9.91
N GLN A 169 4.23 -9.10 9.74
CA GLN A 169 3.30 -8.28 8.96
C GLN A 169 3.27 -6.84 9.46
N ALA A 170 3.19 -6.65 10.78
CA ALA A 170 3.20 -5.34 11.40
C ALA A 170 4.50 -4.58 11.10
N ARG A 171 5.67 -5.24 11.17
CA ARG A 171 6.98 -4.65 10.81
C ARG A 171 7.11 -4.26 9.35
N CYS A 172 6.34 -4.90 8.48
CA CYS A 172 6.38 -4.67 7.04
C CYS A 172 5.22 -3.82 6.51
N ALA A 173 4.33 -3.35 7.39
CA ALA A 173 3.08 -2.70 6.97
C ALA A 173 3.33 -1.46 6.09
N ASP A 174 4.38 -0.70 6.38
CA ASP A 174 4.78 0.49 5.60
C ASP A 174 5.28 0.13 4.19
N VAL A 175 6.11 -0.92 4.06
CA VAL A 175 6.58 -1.44 2.78
C VAL A 175 5.42 -2.00 1.99
N ARG A 176 4.50 -2.73 2.64
CA ARG A 176 3.30 -3.24 1.98
C ARG A 176 2.40 -2.12 1.48
N ALA A 177 2.23 -1.03 2.23
CA ALA A 177 1.49 0.14 1.76
C ALA A 177 2.15 0.77 0.51
N GLN A 178 3.49 0.81 0.43
CA GLN A 178 4.20 1.24 -0.78
C GLN A 178 3.93 0.31 -1.97
N LEU A 179 3.95 -1.01 -1.75
CA LEU A 179 3.65 -2.00 -2.80
C LEU A 179 2.20 -1.91 -3.27
N VAL A 180 1.25 -1.66 -2.37
CA VAL A 180 -0.17 -1.44 -2.70
C VAL A 180 -0.35 -0.21 -3.58
N TRP A 181 0.37 0.88 -3.28
CA TRP A 181 0.37 2.06 -4.15
C TRP A 181 0.98 1.74 -5.53
N LEU A 182 2.10 1.03 -5.58
CA LEU A 182 2.71 0.63 -6.85
C LEU A 182 1.74 -0.21 -7.70
N ALA A 183 1.08 -1.20 -7.09
CA ALA A 183 0.06 -2.01 -7.74
C ALA A 183 -1.13 -1.17 -8.24
N TYR A 184 -1.59 -0.21 -7.42
CA TYR A 184 -2.63 0.74 -7.82
C TYR A 184 -2.22 1.53 -9.06
N VAL A 185 -1.03 2.12 -9.07
CA VAL A 185 -0.50 2.88 -10.20
C VAL A 185 -0.40 2.02 -11.46
N VAL A 186 0.12 0.78 -11.36
CA VAL A 186 0.12 -0.16 -12.51
C VAL A 186 -1.29 -0.40 -13.03
N SER A 187 -2.27 -0.52 -12.14
CA SER A 187 -3.65 -0.87 -12.49
C SER A 187 -4.50 0.29 -13.01
N LYS A 188 -4.16 1.55 -12.68
CA LYS A 188 -4.99 2.73 -12.98
C LYS A 188 -4.32 3.76 -13.88
N ALA A 189 -3.01 3.98 -13.74
CA ALA A 189 -2.32 5.04 -14.46
C ALA A 189 -1.97 4.63 -15.89
N GLY A 190 -1.94 5.61 -16.80
CA GLY A 190 -1.43 5.39 -18.15
C GLY A 190 0.07 5.04 -18.12
N ARG A 191 0.59 4.37 -19.17
CA ARG A 191 2.00 3.93 -19.21
C ARG A 191 3.01 5.06 -18.99
N LYS A 192 2.74 6.25 -19.50
CA LYS A 192 3.61 7.43 -19.33
C LYS A 192 3.58 7.93 -17.89
N GLU A 193 2.38 8.20 -17.38
CA GLU A 193 2.12 8.64 -16.00
C GLU A 193 2.70 7.65 -14.97
N ALA A 194 2.48 6.34 -15.15
CA ALA A 194 3.05 5.32 -14.27
C ALA A 194 4.59 5.38 -14.22
N ARG A 195 5.25 5.60 -15.36
CA ARG A 195 6.72 5.74 -15.39
C ARG A 195 7.20 6.97 -14.64
N GLU A 196 6.50 8.09 -14.80
CA GLU A 196 6.82 9.35 -14.12
C GLU A 196 6.65 9.20 -12.60
N LEU A 197 5.52 8.65 -12.15
CA LEU A 197 5.26 8.35 -10.75
C LEU A 197 6.28 7.37 -10.16
N PHE A 198 6.67 6.33 -10.90
CA PHE A 198 7.69 5.38 -10.47
C PHE A 198 9.09 5.99 -10.37
N ALA A 199 9.45 6.87 -11.29
CA ALA A 199 10.72 7.59 -11.23
C ALA A 199 10.76 8.51 -10.00
N ALA A 200 9.69 9.27 -9.76
CA ALA A 200 9.58 10.15 -8.60
C ALA A 200 9.60 9.36 -7.27
N PHE A 201 8.90 8.23 -7.21
CA PHE A 201 8.93 7.34 -6.04
C PHE A 201 10.35 6.81 -5.75
N ARG A 202 11.09 6.38 -6.78
CA ARG A 202 12.49 5.93 -6.61
C ARG A 202 13.38 7.06 -6.10
N ALA A 203 13.22 8.27 -6.64
CA ALA A 203 13.97 9.43 -6.20
C ALA A 203 13.67 9.75 -4.73
N TRP A 204 12.39 9.79 -4.35
CA TRP A 204 11.97 9.96 -2.96
C TRP A 204 12.54 8.87 -2.05
N LYS A 205 12.45 7.59 -2.46
CA LYS A 205 12.95 6.46 -1.65
C LYS A 205 14.46 6.53 -1.46
N ALA A 206 15.22 6.92 -2.49
CA ALA A 206 16.65 7.14 -2.39
C ALA A 206 16.98 8.25 -1.39
N LEU A 207 16.21 9.36 -1.40
CA LEU A 207 16.37 10.44 -0.42
C LEU A 207 16.01 10.00 1.00
N GLU A 208 14.92 9.26 1.20
CA GLU A 208 14.55 8.71 2.51
C GLU A 208 15.63 7.78 3.06
N ASN A 209 16.18 6.89 2.22
CA ASN A 209 17.25 5.98 2.61
C ASN A 209 18.58 6.70 2.92
N ALA A 210 18.80 7.88 2.34
CA ALA A 210 19.97 8.71 2.59
C ALA A 210 19.83 9.59 3.84
N ARG A 211 18.64 9.67 4.47
CA ARG A 211 18.46 10.46 5.68
C ARG A 211 19.29 9.86 6.82
N PRO A 212 20.05 10.68 7.56
CA PRO A 212 20.78 10.21 8.73
C PRO A 212 19.77 9.69 9.76
N LEU A 213 20.10 8.55 10.37
CA LEU A 213 19.35 8.03 11.50
C LEU A 213 19.41 9.09 12.63
N PRO A 214 18.27 9.42 13.27
CA PRO A 214 18.31 10.28 14.44
C PRO A 214 19.25 9.66 15.47
N PHE A 215 20.30 10.41 15.84
CA PHE A 215 21.31 10.03 16.82
C PHE A 215 20.71 9.98 18.23
#